data_AF-A0A7V4A2E2-F1
#
_entry.id   AF-A0A7V4A2E2-F1
#
_cell.length_a   1.000
_cell.length_b   1.000
_cell.length_c   1.000
_cell.angle_alpha   90.00
_cell.angle_beta   90.00
_cell.angle_gamma   90.00
#
_symmetry.space_group_name_H-M   'P 1'
#
loop_
_entity.id
_entity.type
_entity.pdbx_description
1 polymer ?
#
loop_
_entity_poly.entity_id
_entity_poly.type
_entity_poly.pdbx_seq_one_letter_code
_entity_poly.pdbx_strand_id
1 'polypeptide(L)'
;PPGRWRGCPPAQAGPGREGILSIDREVGLGGQVFHKAVLTLAGYLRGTYASLGALSATVSLVFEQSYGGIEGDSAGLAELLAVLSAISGLPLRQDLAVTGSLDQTGRVLAVGRVAEKVEGFFRVCQALGLSGTQGVVLPKANLPHLTLRPEVVEAVEGGRFHLYAVEEVDEAIELLFGRKAYWVHEKVREVLAHFQSLENGEGEKG
;
A
#
# COMPACT_ATOMS: atom_id res chain seq x y z
N PRO A 1 -17.42 -11.84 -2.03
CA PRO A 1 -17.27 -12.64 -3.28
C PRO A 1 -15.80 -13.04 -3.51
N PRO A 2 -15.52 -14.29 -3.87
CA PRO A 2 -14.15 -14.74 -4.13
C PRO A 2 -13.57 -14.01 -5.35
N GLY A 3 -12.32 -13.56 -5.25
CA GLY A 3 -11.52 -13.17 -6.42
C GLY A 3 -11.58 -11.73 -6.92
N ARG A 4 -11.91 -10.72 -6.10
CA ARG A 4 -11.56 -9.33 -6.47
C ARG A 4 -10.07 -9.13 -6.22
N TRP A 5 -9.29 -9.01 -7.30
CA TRP A 5 -7.94 -8.43 -7.23
C TRP A 5 -8.04 -7.08 -6.51
N ARG A 6 -7.34 -6.95 -5.39
CA ARG A 6 -7.30 -5.70 -4.60
C ARG A 6 -6.06 -4.93 -5.00
N GLY A 7 -6.18 -3.61 -5.07
CA GLY A 7 -5.06 -2.72 -5.39
C GLY A 7 -3.92 -2.73 -4.37
N CYS A 8 -4.23 -3.17 -3.14
CA CYS A 8 -3.30 -3.32 -2.03
C CYS A 8 -3.61 -4.64 -1.28
N PRO A 9 -2.61 -5.28 -0.64
CA PRO A 9 -2.84 -6.44 0.21
C PRO A 9 -3.75 -6.07 1.40
N PRO A 10 -4.56 -7.00 1.93
CA PRO A 10 -5.31 -6.73 3.15
C PRO A 10 -4.38 -6.54 4.36
N ALA A 11 -4.81 -5.66 5.24
CA ALA A 11 -4.19 -5.41 6.53
C ALA A 11 -5.25 -5.37 7.62
N GLN A 12 -4.89 -5.73 8.85
CA GLN A 12 -5.72 -5.54 10.04
C GLN A 12 -4.88 -4.86 11.12
N ALA A 13 -5.46 -3.89 11.83
CA ALA A 13 -4.78 -3.15 12.88
C ALA A 13 -5.57 -3.20 14.19
N GLY A 14 -4.86 -3.25 15.31
CA GLY A 14 -5.43 -3.11 16.64
C GLY A 14 -4.40 -2.57 17.64
N PRO A 15 -4.83 -2.27 18.88
CA PRO A 15 -3.92 -1.91 19.95
C PRO A 15 -2.87 -3.00 20.17
N GLY A 16 -1.62 -2.58 20.39
CA GLY A 16 -0.52 -3.51 20.64
C GLY A 16 0.84 -2.83 20.50
N ARG A 17 1.92 -3.61 20.66
CA ARG A 17 3.31 -3.10 20.66
C ARG A 17 4.21 -3.78 19.65
N GLU A 18 3.67 -4.67 18.82
CA GLU A 18 4.47 -5.48 17.88
C GLU A 18 4.81 -4.72 16.60
N GLY A 19 4.11 -3.63 16.29
CA GLY A 19 4.32 -2.88 15.06
C GLY A 19 3.76 -3.62 13.85
N ILE A 20 4.55 -3.75 12.78
CA ILE A 20 4.14 -4.42 11.55
C ILE A 20 4.51 -5.91 11.63
N LEU A 21 3.52 -6.79 11.49
CA LEU A 21 3.68 -8.23 11.38
C LEU A 21 3.34 -8.67 9.95
N SER A 22 4.33 -9.18 9.22
CA SER A 22 4.12 -9.75 7.88
C SER A 22 3.92 -11.26 8.00
N ILE A 23 2.69 -11.73 7.80
CA ILE A 23 2.33 -13.14 7.94
C ILE A 23 3.17 -13.99 6.98
N ASP A 24 3.26 -13.59 5.71
CA ASP A 24 4.07 -14.28 4.69
C ASP A 24 5.53 -14.43 5.12
N ARG A 25 6.11 -13.41 5.77
CA ARG A 25 7.48 -13.49 6.29
C ARG A 25 7.60 -14.45 7.48
N GLU A 26 6.63 -14.42 8.40
CA GLU A 26 6.61 -15.28 9.59
C GLU A 26 6.45 -16.76 9.24
N VAL A 27 5.67 -17.08 8.20
CA VAL A 27 5.51 -18.46 7.71
C VAL A 27 6.60 -18.90 6.72
N GLY A 28 7.61 -18.07 6.48
CA GLY A 28 8.76 -18.40 5.63
C GLY A 28 8.50 -18.31 4.12
N LEU A 29 7.39 -17.70 3.69
CA LEU A 29 7.12 -17.41 2.28
C LEU A 29 7.81 -16.12 1.82
N GLY A 30 8.04 -15.17 2.72
CA GLY A 30 8.74 -13.92 2.44
C GLY A 30 10.26 -14.08 2.43
N GLY A 31 10.89 -13.72 1.31
CA GLY A 31 12.33 -13.68 1.12
C GLY A 31 13.05 -12.52 1.84
N GLN A 32 14.35 -12.38 1.61
CA GLN A 32 15.18 -11.42 2.36
C GLN A 32 14.94 -9.97 1.94
N VAL A 33 14.77 -9.71 0.64
CA VAL A 33 14.53 -8.36 0.14
C VAL A 33 13.12 -7.92 0.51
N PHE A 34 12.16 -8.84 0.45
CA PHE A 34 10.81 -8.61 0.96
C PHE A 34 10.81 -8.25 2.45
N HIS A 35 11.53 -9.02 3.29
CA HIS A 35 11.65 -8.70 4.71
C HIS A 35 12.27 -7.32 4.96
N LYS A 36 13.31 -6.95 4.20
CA LYS A 36 13.92 -5.62 4.28
C LYS A 36 12.90 -4.51 3.96
N ALA A 37 12.01 -4.72 3.00
CA ALA A 37 10.95 -3.78 2.66
C ALA A 37 10.00 -3.57 3.85
N VAL A 38 9.52 -4.65 4.47
CA VAL A 38 8.67 -4.59 5.68
C VAL A 38 9.35 -3.81 6.81
N LEU A 39 10.64 -4.04 7.05
CA LEU A 39 11.41 -3.28 8.06
C LEU A 39 11.56 -1.80 7.69
N THR A 40 11.66 -1.49 6.40
CA THR A 40 11.72 -0.10 5.89
C THR A 40 10.40 0.62 6.14
N LEU A 41 9.27 -0.05 5.94
CA LEU A 41 7.94 0.46 6.29
C LEU A 41 7.82 0.76 7.78
N ALA A 42 8.29 -0.16 8.63
CA ALA A 42 8.30 0.07 10.08
C ALA A 42 9.16 1.27 10.47
N GLY A 43 10.27 1.52 9.76
CA GLY A 43 11.09 2.72 9.90
C GLY A 43 10.33 4.00 9.53
N TYR A 44 9.69 4.00 8.36
CA TYR A 44 8.87 5.13 7.89
C TYR A 44 7.74 5.47 8.87
N LEU A 45 6.96 4.48 9.32
CA LEU A 45 5.85 4.72 10.26
C LEU A 45 6.35 5.29 11.60
N ARG A 46 7.44 4.74 12.12
CA ARG A 46 8.05 5.21 13.38
C ARG A 46 8.53 6.64 13.27
N GLY A 47 9.15 7.02 12.15
CA GLY A 47 9.58 8.40 11.89
C GLY A 47 8.40 9.35 11.72
N THR A 48 7.41 8.96 10.90
CA THR A 48 6.26 9.80 10.54
C THR A 48 5.34 10.10 11.73
N TYR A 49 5.19 9.16 12.66
CA TYR A 49 4.30 9.26 13.82
C TYR A 49 5.03 9.38 15.17
N ALA A 50 6.33 9.72 15.14
CA ALA A 50 7.17 9.81 16.34
C ALA A 50 6.63 10.75 17.44
N SER A 51 5.82 11.75 17.07
CA SER A 51 5.19 12.70 18.01
C SER A 51 4.27 12.04 19.03
N LEU A 52 3.79 10.82 18.76
CA LEU A 52 2.96 10.01 19.66
C LEU A 52 3.80 9.09 20.57
N GLY A 53 5.13 9.10 20.44
CA GLY A 53 6.03 8.16 21.10
C GLY A 53 6.15 6.84 20.34
N ALA A 54 6.22 5.72 21.06
CA ALA A 54 6.28 4.40 20.44
C ALA A 54 4.95 4.08 19.72
N LEU A 55 5.04 3.36 18.59
CA LEU A 55 3.87 2.96 17.83
C LEU A 55 3.03 1.95 18.65
N SER A 56 1.94 2.42 19.23
CA SER A 56 0.96 1.60 19.96
C SER A 56 -0.01 0.89 19.00
N ALA A 57 0.50 0.15 18.03
CA ALA A 57 -0.31 -0.68 17.15
C ALA A 57 0.38 -2.00 16.84
N THR A 58 -0.43 -3.05 16.70
CA THR A 58 -0.05 -4.27 15.97
C THR A 58 -0.85 -4.29 14.67
N VAL A 59 -0.14 -4.37 13.54
CA VAL A 59 -0.73 -4.39 12.20
C VAL A 59 -0.27 -5.63 11.47
N SER A 60 -1.19 -6.53 11.13
CA SER A 60 -0.88 -7.73 10.34
C SER A 60 -1.10 -7.48 8.85
N LEU A 61 -0.17 -7.98 8.03
CA LEU A 61 -0.20 -7.94 6.56
C LEU A 61 -0.13 -9.36 6.00
N VAL A 62 -0.92 -9.63 4.95
CA VAL A 62 -0.89 -10.91 4.23
C VAL A 62 -1.21 -10.74 2.75
N PHE A 63 -0.50 -11.47 1.90
CA PHE A 63 -0.88 -11.65 0.50
C PHE A 63 -1.85 -12.82 0.36
N GLU A 64 -3.14 -12.51 0.37
CA GLU A 64 -4.19 -13.52 0.27
C GLU A 64 -4.04 -14.41 -0.96
N GLN A 65 -4.27 -15.70 -0.75
CA GLN A 65 -4.16 -16.73 -1.79
C GLN A 65 -2.76 -16.81 -2.44
N SER A 66 -1.72 -16.28 -1.78
CA SER A 66 -0.33 -16.52 -2.15
C SER A 66 0.20 -17.77 -1.45
N TYR A 67 0.51 -18.81 -2.23
CA TYR A 67 1.09 -20.05 -1.72
C TYR A 67 2.55 -20.25 -2.15
N GLY A 68 3.06 -19.37 -3.02
CA GLY A 68 4.44 -19.36 -3.49
C GLY A 68 5.30 -18.38 -2.68
N GLY A 69 6.62 -18.51 -2.83
CA GLY A 69 7.55 -17.55 -2.23
C GLY A 69 7.37 -16.14 -2.81
N ILE A 70 7.40 -15.13 -1.93
CA ILE A 70 7.32 -13.71 -2.26
C ILE A 70 8.70 -13.10 -2.04
N GLU A 71 9.23 -12.41 -3.05
CA GLU A 71 10.55 -11.78 -2.97
C GLU A 71 10.57 -10.42 -3.69
N GLY A 72 11.47 -9.55 -3.25
CA GLY A 72 11.59 -8.17 -3.72
C GLY A 72 10.83 -7.17 -2.86
N ASP A 73 11.05 -5.89 -3.13
CA ASP A 73 10.54 -4.75 -2.36
C ASP A 73 9.41 -3.99 -3.06
N SER A 74 9.02 -4.43 -4.26
CA SER A 74 8.13 -3.69 -5.15
C SER A 74 6.67 -3.57 -4.71
N ALA A 75 6.31 -4.23 -3.60
CA ALA A 75 5.00 -4.13 -2.96
C ALA A 75 4.97 -3.12 -1.80
N GLY A 76 6.11 -2.55 -1.41
CA GLY A 76 6.21 -1.72 -0.21
C GLY A 76 5.24 -0.53 -0.19
N LEU A 77 5.04 0.15 -1.32
CA LEU A 77 4.05 1.24 -1.40
C LEU A 77 2.62 0.75 -1.18
N ALA A 78 2.26 -0.41 -1.72
CA ALA A 78 0.94 -1.00 -1.55
C ALA A 78 0.70 -1.47 -0.11
N GLU A 79 1.72 -2.09 0.51
CA GLU A 79 1.70 -2.49 1.92
C GLU A 79 1.54 -1.29 2.84
N LEU A 80 2.27 -0.19 2.59
CA LEU A 80 2.13 1.03 3.39
C LEU A 80 0.71 1.59 3.33
N LEU A 81 0.14 1.72 2.13
CA LEU A 81 -1.23 2.23 1.97
C LEU A 81 -2.24 1.32 2.67
N ALA A 82 -2.05 0.00 2.62
CA ALA A 82 -2.86 -0.96 3.36
C ALA A 82 -2.75 -0.77 4.87
N VAL A 83 -1.54 -0.59 5.41
CA VAL A 83 -1.31 -0.33 6.84
C VAL A 83 -2.00 0.96 7.28
N LEU A 84 -1.83 2.05 6.52
CA LEU A 84 -2.48 3.33 6.82
C LEU A 84 -4.02 3.21 6.78
N SER A 85 -4.55 2.45 5.82
CA SER A 85 -5.98 2.16 5.73
C SER A 85 -6.49 1.34 6.92
N ALA A 86 -5.77 0.30 7.31
CA ALA A 86 -6.15 -0.53 8.46
C ALA A 86 -6.13 0.25 9.77
N ILE A 87 -5.14 1.12 9.99
CA ILE A 87 -5.08 1.97 11.19
C ILE A 87 -6.20 3.01 11.17
N SER A 88 -6.38 3.74 10.07
CA SER A 88 -7.34 4.85 10.01
C SER A 88 -8.80 4.42 9.85
N GLY A 89 -9.06 3.18 9.42
CA GLY A 89 -10.38 2.69 9.01
C GLY A 89 -10.88 3.29 7.69
N LEU A 90 -10.04 4.03 6.97
CA LEU A 90 -10.42 4.69 5.72
C LEU A 90 -10.32 3.71 4.53
N PRO A 91 -11.31 3.69 3.62
CA PRO A 91 -11.28 2.79 2.47
C PRO A 91 -10.29 3.27 1.40
N LEU A 92 -9.63 2.31 0.74
CA LEU A 92 -8.81 2.54 -0.44
C LEU A 92 -9.61 2.26 -1.71
N ARG A 93 -9.42 3.09 -2.73
CA ARG A 93 -9.84 2.80 -4.10
C ARG A 93 -9.33 1.42 -4.55
N GLN A 94 -10.24 0.57 -4.99
CA GLN A 94 -9.91 -0.80 -5.45
C GLN A 94 -9.79 -0.89 -6.97
N ASP A 95 -10.12 0.18 -7.68
CA ASP A 95 -9.97 0.31 -9.13
C ASP A 95 -8.54 0.68 -9.54
N LEU A 96 -7.68 1.05 -8.59
CA LEU A 96 -6.26 1.34 -8.83
C LEU A 96 -5.38 0.21 -8.29
N ALA A 97 -4.51 -0.36 -9.11
CA ALA A 97 -3.41 -1.18 -8.64
C ALA A 97 -2.20 -0.32 -8.25
N VAL A 98 -1.40 -0.80 -7.30
CA VAL A 98 -0.24 -0.06 -6.80
C VAL A 98 1.02 -0.92 -6.92
N THR A 99 2.10 -0.34 -7.45
CA THR A 99 3.44 -0.91 -7.38
C THR A 99 4.45 0.18 -7.04
N GLY A 100 5.48 -0.18 -6.27
CA GLY A 100 6.54 0.74 -5.90
C GLY A 100 7.27 0.25 -4.67
N SER A 101 8.59 0.42 -4.66
CA SER A 101 9.40 0.29 -3.46
C SER A 101 9.44 1.63 -2.73
N LEU A 102 9.88 1.62 -1.47
CA LEU A 102 9.95 2.80 -0.62
C LEU A 102 11.29 2.86 0.11
N ASP A 103 11.78 4.07 0.36
CA ASP A 103 12.78 4.30 1.40
C ASP A 103 12.14 4.76 2.72
N GLN A 104 12.96 4.86 3.78
CA GLN A 104 12.48 5.24 5.12
C GLN A 104 11.99 6.70 5.20
N THR A 105 12.27 7.52 4.20
CA THR A 105 11.83 8.93 4.14
C THR A 105 10.50 9.11 3.42
N GLY A 106 9.97 8.05 2.82
CA GLY A 106 8.71 8.10 2.08
C GLY A 106 8.87 8.41 0.59
N ARG A 107 10.07 8.27 0.02
CA ARG A 107 10.26 8.37 -1.44
C ARG A 107 9.90 7.06 -2.12
N VAL A 108 9.23 7.15 -3.26
CA VAL A 108 8.85 6.02 -4.10
C VAL A 108 9.97 5.68 -5.07
N LEU A 109 10.47 4.45 -4.97
CA LEU A 109 11.62 3.96 -5.72
C LEU A 109 11.19 3.10 -6.91
N ALA A 110 12.02 3.09 -7.95
CA ALA A 110 11.80 2.31 -9.15
C ALA A 110 11.74 0.80 -8.85
N VAL A 111 10.94 0.09 -9.63
CA VAL A 111 10.75 -1.36 -9.51
C VAL A 111 10.97 -2.07 -10.85
N GLY A 112 11.33 -3.34 -10.80
CA GLY A 112 11.41 -4.19 -11.98
C GLY A 112 10.03 -4.53 -12.55
N ARG A 113 10.01 -4.82 -13.86
CA ARG A 113 8.85 -5.38 -14.59
C ARG A 113 7.57 -4.55 -14.49
N VAL A 114 7.73 -3.24 -14.50
CA VAL A 114 6.62 -2.28 -14.34
C VAL A 114 5.61 -2.39 -15.49
N ALA A 115 6.08 -2.60 -16.72
CA ALA A 115 5.21 -2.76 -17.88
C ALA A 115 4.33 -4.01 -17.75
N GLU A 116 4.90 -5.14 -17.35
CA GLU A 116 4.15 -6.38 -17.17
C GLU A 116 3.13 -6.28 -16.03
N LYS A 117 3.42 -5.51 -14.99
CA LYS A 117 2.48 -5.24 -13.90
C LYS A 117 1.31 -4.40 -14.37
N VAL A 118 1.58 -3.34 -15.15
CA VAL A 118 0.55 -2.49 -15.75
C VAL A 118 -0.35 -3.30 -16.68
N GLU A 119 0.24 -4.05 -17.60
CA GLU A 119 -0.47 -4.90 -18.56
C GLU A 119 -1.20 -6.07 -17.89
N GLY A 120 -0.67 -6.58 -16.77
CA GLY A 120 -1.32 -7.58 -15.93
C GLY A 120 -2.64 -7.05 -15.37
N PHE A 121 -2.60 -5.89 -14.71
CA PHE A 121 -3.79 -5.29 -14.14
C PHE A 121 -4.80 -4.85 -15.20
N PHE A 122 -4.33 -4.29 -16.32
CA PHE A 122 -5.19 -3.92 -17.45
C PHE A 122 -5.97 -5.14 -17.99
N ARG A 123 -5.31 -6.29 -18.18
CA ARG A 123 -5.98 -7.52 -18.64
C ARG A 123 -7.06 -7.99 -17.67
N VAL A 124 -6.79 -7.93 -16.36
CA VAL A 124 -7.80 -8.27 -15.34
C VAL A 124 -9.00 -7.31 -15.44
N CYS A 125 -8.74 -6.01 -15.55
CA CYS A 125 -9.79 -5.00 -15.71
C CYS A 125 -10.61 -5.22 -16.99
N GLN A 126 -9.96 -5.55 -18.10
CA GLN A 126 -10.61 -5.83 -19.37
C GLN A 126 -11.51 -7.08 -19.29
N ALA A 127 -11.02 -8.16 -18.67
CA ALA A 127 -11.79 -9.39 -18.47
C ALA A 127 -13.02 -9.21 -17.58
N LEU A 128 -12.95 -8.31 -16.61
CA LEU A 128 -14.06 -7.97 -15.71
C LEU A 128 -14.97 -6.83 -16.25
N GLY A 129 -14.60 -6.22 -17.38
CA GLY A 129 -15.22 -5.01 -17.91
C GLY A 129 -14.55 -3.74 -17.38
N LEU A 130 -14.13 -2.87 -18.30
CA LEU A 130 -13.53 -1.58 -17.96
C LEU A 130 -14.60 -0.63 -17.42
N SER A 131 -14.39 -0.14 -16.20
CA SER A 131 -15.23 0.84 -15.52
C SER A 131 -14.96 2.29 -15.96
N GLY A 132 -13.84 2.53 -16.64
CA GLY A 132 -13.40 3.86 -17.06
C GLY A 132 -12.57 4.63 -16.03
N THR A 133 -12.49 4.16 -14.77
CA THR A 133 -11.68 4.82 -13.72
C THR A 133 -10.46 3.99 -13.27
N GLN A 134 -10.32 2.77 -13.79
CA GLN A 134 -9.25 1.85 -13.41
C GLN A 134 -7.88 2.33 -13.86
N GLY A 135 -6.85 1.96 -13.12
CA GLY A 135 -5.50 2.39 -13.45
C GLY A 135 -4.41 1.82 -12.57
N VAL A 136 -3.19 2.31 -12.76
CA VAL A 136 -2.02 1.89 -11.99
C VAL A 136 -1.28 3.08 -11.42
N VAL A 137 -1.02 3.05 -10.12
CA VAL A 137 -0.06 3.92 -9.43
C VAL A 137 1.30 3.26 -9.47
N LEU A 138 2.29 3.97 -10.01
CA LEU A 138 3.65 3.47 -10.24
C LEU A 138 4.72 4.53 -9.94
N PRO A 139 5.99 4.13 -9.73
CA PRO A 139 7.05 5.08 -9.44
C PRO A 139 7.33 5.99 -10.64
N LYS A 140 7.43 7.30 -10.40
CA LYS A 140 7.86 8.27 -11.43
C LYS A 140 9.25 7.92 -11.99
N ALA A 141 10.11 7.34 -11.16
CA ALA A 141 11.43 6.85 -11.57
C ALA A 141 11.38 5.73 -12.63
N ASN A 142 10.24 5.06 -12.84
CA ASN A 142 10.07 4.05 -13.88
C ASN A 142 9.70 4.63 -15.25
N LEU A 143 9.28 5.91 -15.35
CA LEU A 143 8.79 6.50 -16.61
C LEU A 143 9.77 6.38 -17.79
N PRO A 144 11.09 6.61 -17.63
CA PRO A 144 12.02 6.49 -18.75
C PRO A 144 12.10 5.09 -19.38
N HIS A 145 11.61 4.06 -18.68
CA HIS A 145 11.67 2.66 -19.08
C HIS A 145 10.28 2.05 -19.31
N LEU A 146 9.22 2.88 -19.29
CA LEU A 146 7.85 2.41 -19.39
C LEU A 146 7.44 2.30 -20.87
N THR A 147 7.59 1.11 -21.43
CA THR A 147 7.11 0.77 -22.77
C THR A 147 5.93 -0.20 -22.64
N LEU A 148 4.74 0.23 -23.07
CA LEU A 148 3.50 -0.53 -22.93
C LEU A 148 3.00 -1.03 -24.28
N ARG A 149 2.24 -2.13 -24.29
CA ARG A 149 1.53 -2.60 -25.50
C ARG A 149 0.55 -1.55 -26.05
N PRO A 150 0.35 -1.50 -27.38
CA PRO A 150 -0.57 -0.55 -28.02
C PRO A 150 -1.97 -0.53 -27.42
N GLU A 151 -2.54 -1.69 -27.08
CA GLU A 151 -3.89 -1.79 -26.49
C GLU A 151 -4.04 -1.01 -25.16
N VAL A 152 -2.96 -0.92 -24.36
CA VAL A 152 -2.96 -0.19 -23.10
C VAL A 152 -2.85 1.30 -23.38
N VAL A 153 -1.99 1.68 -24.33
CA VAL A 153 -1.84 3.07 -24.77
C VAL A 153 -3.17 3.61 -25.30
N GLU A 154 -3.85 2.88 -26.18
CA GLU A 154 -5.17 3.23 -26.71
C GLU A 154 -6.24 3.34 -25.61
N ALA A 155 -6.18 2.50 -24.57
CA ALA A 155 -7.09 2.59 -23.44
C ALA A 155 -6.82 3.84 -22.58
N VAL A 156 -5.56 4.23 -22.42
CA VAL A 156 -5.15 5.44 -21.72
C VAL A 156 -5.54 6.70 -22.50
N GLU A 157 -5.21 6.76 -23.79
CA GLU A 157 -5.60 7.88 -24.66
C GLU A 157 -7.13 8.04 -24.76
N GLY A 158 -7.85 6.93 -24.77
CA GLY A 158 -9.31 6.92 -24.75
C GLY A 158 -9.94 7.19 -23.37
N GLY A 159 -9.14 7.47 -22.33
CA GLY A 159 -9.62 7.77 -20.98
C GLY A 159 -10.30 6.61 -20.24
N ARG A 160 -10.09 5.37 -20.71
CA ARG A 160 -10.69 4.14 -20.14
C ARG A 160 -9.80 3.48 -19.09
N PHE A 161 -8.52 3.82 -19.07
CA PHE A 161 -7.51 3.33 -18.14
C PHE A 161 -6.54 4.46 -17.79
N HIS A 162 -5.97 4.46 -16.59
CA HIS A 162 -5.20 5.60 -16.09
C HIS A 162 -3.84 5.17 -15.54
N LEU A 163 -2.81 6.00 -15.71
CA LEU A 163 -1.49 5.80 -15.12
C LEU A 163 -1.14 7.00 -14.24
N TYR A 164 -0.77 6.74 -12.99
CA TYR A 164 -0.40 7.75 -12.02
C TYR A 164 1.04 7.52 -11.59
N ALA A 165 1.92 8.43 -11.98
CA ALA A 165 3.32 8.42 -11.59
C ALA A 165 3.52 9.21 -10.30
N VAL A 166 4.06 8.58 -9.26
CA VAL A 166 4.29 9.19 -7.95
C VAL A 166 5.78 9.15 -7.57
N GLU A 167 6.24 10.18 -6.90
CA GLU A 167 7.60 10.37 -6.36
C GLU A 167 7.62 10.22 -4.84
N GLU A 168 6.52 10.59 -4.16
CA GLU A 168 6.39 10.50 -2.70
C GLU A 168 5.13 9.73 -2.29
N VAL A 169 5.18 9.14 -1.09
CA VAL A 169 4.06 8.38 -0.49
C VAL A 169 2.78 9.22 -0.43
N ASP A 170 2.88 10.50 -0.09
CA ASP A 170 1.73 11.39 0.08
C ASP A 170 0.90 11.52 -1.21
N GLU A 171 1.55 11.53 -2.38
CA GLU A 171 0.84 11.57 -3.67
C GLU A 171 0.00 10.30 -3.87
N ALA A 172 0.54 9.13 -3.49
CA ALA A 172 -0.19 7.87 -3.54
C ALA A 172 -1.33 7.82 -2.51
N ILE A 173 -1.12 8.40 -1.32
CA ILE A 173 -2.17 8.56 -0.31
C ILE A 173 -3.32 9.39 -0.91
N GLU A 174 -3.03 10.53 -1.55
CA GLU A 174 -4.08 11.39 -2.10
C GLU A 174 -4.90 10.68 -3.17
N LEU A 175 -4.26 9.90 -4.03
CA LEU A 175 -4.89 9.13 -5.10
C LEU A 175 -5.79 8.01 -4.57
N LEU A 176 -5.29 7.20 -3.63
CA LEU A 176 -5.98 5.99 -3.18
C LEU A 176 -7.07 6.27 -2.13
N PHE A 177 -6.85 7.24 -1.24
CA PHE A 177 -7.85 7.64 -0.24
C PHE A 177 -8.83 8.68 -0.78
N GLY A 178 -8.50 9.38 -1.87
CA GLY A 178 -9.33 10.48 -2.40
C GLY A 178 -9.48 11.63 -1.40
N ARG A 179 -8.44 11.87 -0.60
CA ARG A 179 -8.37 12.88 0.47
C ARG A 179 -6.97 13.47 0.51
N LYS A 180 -6.79 14.66 1.08
CA LYS A 180 -5.47 15.25 1.25
C LYS A 180 -4.61 14.43 2.21
N ALA A 181 -3.32 14.28 1.90
CA ALA A 181 -2.43 13.41 2.65
C ALA A 181 -2.34 13.82 4.13
N TYR A 182 -2.22 15.13 4.41
CA TYR A 182 -2.24 15.65 5.77
C TYR A 182 -3.47 15.20 6.56
N TRP A 183 -4.64 15.14 5.93
CA TRP A 183 -5.90 14.76 6.58
C TRP A 183 -5.92 13.27 6.91
N VAL A 184 -5.38 12.44 6.01
CA VAL A 184 -5.22 11.00 6.26
C VAL A 184 -4.23 10.77 7.41
N HIS A 185 -3.11 11.50 7.43
CA HIS A 185 -2.14 11.41 8.53
C HIS A 185 -2.72 11.85 9.88
N GLU A 186 -3.51 12.92 9.91
CA GLU A 186 -4.24 13.31 11.13
C GLU A 186 -5.17 12.18 11.59
N LYS A 187 -5.91 11.56 10.66
CA LYS A 187 -6.80 10.45 11.02
C LYS A 187 -6.03 9.25 11.58
N VAL A 188 -4.87 8.93 11.02
CA VAL A 188 -3.99 7.88 11.54
C VAL A 188 -3.49 8.25 12.94
N ARG A 189 -3.08 9.51 13.17
CA ARG A 189 -2.64 9.98 14.50
C ARG A 189 -3.73 9.85 15.55
N GLU A 190 -4.97 10.24 15.22
CA GLU A 190 -6.13 10.10 16.12
C GLU A 190 -6.32 8.64 16.57
N VAL A 191 -6.29 7.69 15.63
CA VAL A 191 -6.50 6.28 15.98
C VAL A 191 -5.31 5.70 16.75
N LEU A 192 -4.08 6.06 16.39
CA LEU A 192 -2.90 5.63 17.14
C LEU A 192 -2.89 6.16 18.58
N ALA A 193 -3.30 7.42 18.79
CA ALA A 193 -3.47 7.98 20.13
C ALA A 193 -4.55 7.23 20.91
N HIS A 194 -5.65 6.84 20.25
CA HIS A 194 -6.67 6.01 20.88
C HIS A 194 -6.13 4.62 21.26
N PHE A 195 -5.41 3.93 20.37
CA PHE A 195 -4.78 2.65 20.70
C PHE A 195 -3.80 2.77 21.88
N GLN A 196 -3.04 3.86 21.94
CA GLN A 196 -2.16 4.15 23.08
C GLN A 196 -2.94 4.30 24.39
N SER A 197 -4.10 4.97 24.39
CA SER A 197 -4.96 5.08 25.59
C SER A 197 -5.48 3.72 26.07
N LEU A 198 -5.81 2.82 25.15
CA LEU A 198 -6.23 1.45 25.47
C LEU A 198 -5.09 0.63 26.07
N GLU A 199 -3.89 0.73 25.48
CA GLU A 199 -2.66 0.08 25.98
C GLU A 199 -2.24 0.55 27.38
N ASN A 200 -2.55 1.81 27.72
CA ASN A 200 -2.26 2.39 29.03
C ASN A 200 -3.34 2.12 30.08
N GLY A 201 -4.44 1.43 29.72
CA GLY A 201 -5.55 1.13 30.64
C GLY A 201 -6.44 2.34 30.94
N GLU A 202 -6.40 3.39 30.11
CA GLU A 202 -7.20 4.61 30.31
C GLU A 202 -8.64 4.49 29.78
N GLY A 203 -8.99 3.36 29.14
CA GLY A 203 -10.29 3.10 28.52
C GLY A 203 -11.38 2.46 29.40
N GLU A 204 -11.08 2.06 30.64
CA GLU A 204 -12.03 1.33 31.52
C GLU A 204 -12.78 2.20 32.54
N LYS A 205 -12.82 3.54 32.38
CA LYS A 205 -13.66 4.42 33.21
C LYS A 205 -14.86 4.93 32.40
N GLY A 206 -15.92 4.13 32.33
CA GLY A 206 -17.21 4.50 31.76
C GLY A 206 -18.29 3.49 32.10
#